data_AF-A0A7W0YAW3-F1
#
_entry.id   AF-A0A7W0YAW3-F1
#
_cell.length_a   1.000
_cell.length_b   1.000
_cell.length_c   1.000
_cell.angle_alpha   90.00
_cell.angle_beta   90.00
_cell.angle_gamma   90.00
#
_symmetry.space_group_name_H-M   'P 1'
#
loop_
_entity.id
_entity.type
_entity.pdbx_description
1 polymer ?
#
loop_
_entity_poly.entity_id
_entity_poly.type
_entity_poly.pdbx_seq_one_letter_code
_entity_poly.pdbx_strand_id
1 'polypeptide(L)'
;MLRSDISKALFVLLLVIPPLAFADPAPTPATPTTPTTPTTPTTAAAPAKPAPAKTASGLTPTTNLTPIVEAELPERCRPVARLASAPSLSQALSTRINLANCIAEARLQPLKPLDSELAVMEFDTLTAPAFGLLEEVVVAGDPVQRIVALRARAELYTSMQVKMLASIPTTPAGAPIEAQQLRDQRRTVLLGWTRHWDERTREAYTQILEIAKREPKLIENPLVRNAVREAERRVQPSVSMR
;
A
#
# COMPACT_ATOMS: atom_id res chain seq x y z
N MET A 1 -21.98 47.06 -33.71
CA MET A 1 -22.91 47.45 -32.63
C MET A 1 -24.20 46.67 -32.80
N LEU A 2 -24.39 45.56 -32.08
CA LEU A 2 -25.71 44.99 -31.82
C LEU A 2 -25.58 44.19 -30.51
N ARG A 3 -26.12 44.77 -29.43
CA ARG A 3 -26.27 44.14 -28.11
C ARG A 3 -27.46 43.18 -28.18
N SER A 4 -27.31 41.96 -27.68
CA SER A 4 -28.43 41.10 -27.33
C SER A 4 -28.22 40.56 -25.93
N ASP A 5 -28.80 41.27 -24.98
CA ASP A 5 -29.10 40.81 -23.64
C ASP A 5 -30.09 39.63 -23.72
N ILE A 6 -29.72 38.46 -23.21
CA ILE A 6 -30.68 37.41 -22.88
C ILE A 6 -30.56 37.10 -21.40
N SER A 7 -31.58 37.59 -20.71
CA SER A 7 -31.92 37.41 -19.30
C SER A 7 -31.92 35.95 -18.86
N LYS A 8 -31.23 35.73 -17.74
CA LYS A 8 -31.74 35.10 -16.51
C LYS A 8 -32.89 34.10 -16.69
N ALA A 9 -32.55 32.82 -16.68
CA ALA A 9 -33.43 31.76 -16.17
C ALA A 9 -32.61 30.87 -15.22
N LEU A 10 -32.39 31.37 -14.01
CA LEU A 10 -31.79 30.64 -12.90
C LEU A 10 -32.90 29.77 -12.28
N PHE A 11 -33.15 28.59 -12.85
CA PHE A 11 -34.07 27.61 -12.27
C PHE A 11 -33.30 26.75 -11.27
N VAL A 12 -33.17 27.25 -10.04
CA VAL A 12 -32.66 26.49 -8.90
C VAL A 12 -33.77 25.56 -8.44
N LEU A 13 -33.80 24.34 -8.99
CA LEU A 13 -34.63 23.26 -8.48
C LEU A 13 -33.91 22.65 -7.26
N LEU A 14 -34.16 23.24 -6.10
CA LEU A 14 -33.81 22.69 -4.79
C LEU A 14 -34.70 21.48 -4.50
N LEU A 15 -34.28 20.31 -4.99
CA LEU A 15 -34.81 19.03 -4.53
C LEU A 15 -34.30 18.77 -3.11
N VAL A 16 -35.16 19.08 -2.14
CA VAL A 16 -35.03 18.64 -0.76
C VAL A 16 -35.22 17.11 -0.75
N ILE A 17 -34.11 16.37 -0.80
CA ILE A 17 -34.11 14.93 -0.53
C ILE A 17 -34.20 14.79 0.99
N PRO A 18 -35.26 14.18 1.55
CA PRO A 18 -35.29 13.88 2.97
C PRO A 18 -34.16 12.90 3.30
N PRO A 19 -33.47 13.04 4.45
CA PRO A 19 -32.54 12.03 4.89
C PRO A 19 -33.31 10.73 5.13
N LEU A 20 -33.10 9.74 4.26
CA LEU A 20 -33.38 8.35 4.61
C LEU A 20 -32.39 7.99 5.72
N ALA A 21 -32.85 8.16 6.96
CA ALA A 21 -32.23 7.56 8.12
C ALA A 21 -32.22 6.05 7.89
N PHE A 22 -31.06 5.51 7.52
CA PHE A 22 -30.78 4.10 7.71
C PHE A 22 -30.83 3.88 9.22
N ALA A 23 -31.98 3.39 9.69
CA ALA A 23 -32.09 2.80 11.00
C ALA A 23 -31.17 1.56 10.98
N ASP A 24 -29.95 1.74 11.48
CA ASP A 24 -29.12 0.63 11.92
C ASP A 24 -29.97 -0.21 12.90
N PRO A 25 -30.13 -1.52 12.69
CA PRO A 25 -30.73 -2.36 13.71
C PRO A 25 -29.90 -2.21 14.98
N ALA A 26 -30.56 -1.78 16.06
CA ALA A 26 -29.94 -1.62 17.36
C ALA A 26 -29.11 -2.87 17.71
N PRO A 27 -27.86 -2.71 18.18
CA PRO A 27 -27.09 -3.85 18.67
C PRO A 27 -27.88 -4.51 19.79
N THR A 28 -28.20 -5.78 19.59
CA THR A 28 -28.81 -6.63 20.63
C THR A 28 -27.95 -6.50 21.89
N PRO A 29 -28.53 -6.12 23.05
CA PRO A 29 -27.78 -6.09 24.28
C PRO A 29 -27.27 -7.49 24.59
N ALA A 30 -25.96 -7.69 24.49
CA ALA A 30 -25.30 -8.88 24.97
C ALA A 30 -25.56 -8.97 26.48
N THR A 31 -26.17 -10.07 26.90
CA THR A 31 -26.42 -10.40 28.31
C THR A 31 -25.09 -10.34 29.07
N PRO A 32 -25.01 -9.60 30.19
CA PRO A 32 -23.81 -9.59 31.03
C PRO A 32 -23.62 -10.99 31.61
N THR A 33 -22.59 -11.69 31.13
CA THR A 33 -22.13 -12.92 31.76
C THR A 33 -21.41 -12.54 33.05
N THR A 34 -21.86 -13.16 34.12
CA THR A 34 -21.48 -12.96 35.52
C THR A 34 -19.96 -13.03 35.71
N PRO A 35 -19.36 -12.11 36.51
CA PRO A 35 -17.97 -12.23 36.90
C PRO A 35 -17.79 -13.47 37.79
N THR A 36 -17.02 -14.45 37.31
CA THR A 36 -16.60 -15.57 38.13
C THR A 36 -15.42 -15.13 38.99
N THR A 37 -15.60 -15.27 40.29
CA THR A 37 -14.68 -14.93 41.39
C THR A 37 -13.26 -15.48 41.13
N PRO A 38 -12.19 -14.69 41.32
CA PRO A 38 -10.83 -15.22 41.33
C PRO A 38 -10.55 -15.91 42.66
N THR A 39 -10.26 -17.21 42.61
CA THR A 39 -9.68 -17.96 43.73
C THR A 39 -8.15 -17.90 43.61
N THR A 40 -7.49 -17.16 44.49
CA THR A 40 -6.09 -17.40 44.89
C THR A 40 -6.07 -18.27 46.17
N PRO A 41 -4.96 -18.87 46.63
CA PRO A 41 -3.59 -18.99 46.07
C PRO A 41 -2.98 -20.42 46.16
N THR A 42 -2.10 -20.82 45.24
CA THR A 42 -1.22 -22.00 45.47
C THR A 42 0.18 -21.81 44.89
N THR A 43 1.12 -21.63 45.83
CA THR A 43 2.50 -22.13 45.87
C THR A 43 3.53 -21.69 44.84
N ALA A 44 4.38 -20.79 45.33
CA ALA A 44 5.81 -20.63 45.07
C ALA A 44 6.50 -21.75 44.26
N ALA A 45 6.96 -21.39 43.06
CA ALA A 45 8.15 -21.96 42.45
C ALA A 45 9.15 -20.81 42.24
N ALA A 46 10.33 -20.96 42.83
CA ALA A 46 11.41 -20.00 42.74
C ALA A 46 11.80 -19.73 41.27
N PRO A 47 12.05 -18.47 40.87
CA PRO A 47 12.60 -18.19 39.55
C PRO A 47 14.04 -18.73 39.50
N ALA A 48 14.26 -19.77 38.69
CA ALA A 48 15.59 -20.20 38.32
C ALA A 48 16.33 -19.01 37.69
N LYS A 49 17.50 -18.70 38.26
CA LYS A 49 18.44 -17.68 37.79
C LYS A 49 18.65 -17.83 36.28
N PRO A 50 18.31 -16.82 35.45
CA PRO A 50 18.57 -16.88 34.02
C PRO A 50 20.06 -17.08 33.82
N ALA A 51 20.44 -18.19 33.19
CA ALA A 51 21.81 -18.39 32.74
C ALA A 51 22.17 -17.21 31.82
N PRO A 52 23.34 -16.57 31.98
CA PRO A 52 23.76 -15.50 31.10
C PRO A 52 23.80 -16.06 29.68
N ALA A 53 22.88 -15.58 28.84
CA ALA A 53 22.88 -15.86 27.43
C ALA A 53 24.24 -15.41 26.91
N LYS A 54 25.09 -16.38 26.53
CA LYS A 54 26.36 -16.13 25.85
C LYS A 54 26.03 -15.27 24.65
N THR A 55 26.37 -13.99 24.77
CA THR A 55 26.27 -13.00 23.71
C THR A 55 27.24 -13.49 22.64
N ALA A 56 26.71 -14.22 21.67
CA ALA A 56 27.43 -14.54 20.46
C ALA A 56 27.63 -13.22 19.73
N SER A 57 28.73 -12.54 20.06
CA SER A 57 29.33 -11.47 19.26
C SER A 57 29.86 -12.08 17.96
N GLY A 58 28.95 -12.66 17.18
CA GLY A 58 29.22 -13.00 15.79
C GLY A 58 29.17 -11.70 15.02
N LEU A 59 30.30 -11.35 14.41
CA LEU A 59 30.47 -10.25 13.46
C LEU A 59 29.23 -10.13 12.57
N THR A 60 28.37 -9.18 12.88
CA THR A 60 27.25 -8.84 12.00
C THR A 60 27.88 -8.16 10.78
N PRO A 61 27.65 -8.66 9.56
CA PRO A 61 28.04 -7.92 8.37
C PRO A 61 27.41 -6.54 8.47
N THR A 62 28.26 -5.51 8.49
CA THR A 62 27.84 -4.12 8.60
C THR A 62 27.22 -3.73 7.26
N THR A 63 25.97 -4.12 7.03
CA THR A 63 25.23 -3.66 5.87
C THR A 63 25.06 -2.16 6.02
N ASN A 64 25.84 -1.38 5.26
CA ASN A 64 25.74 0.07 5.24
C ASN A 64 24.43 0.46 4.53
N LEU A 65 23.37 0.64 5.32
CA LEU A 65 22.11 1.20 4.85
C LEU A 65 22.27 2.71 4.64
N THR A 66 21.64 3.26 3.61
CA THR A 66 21.70 4.70 3.33
C THR A 66 21.12 5.48 4.53
N PRO A 67 21.84 6.49 5.06
CA PRO A 67 21.32 7.32 6.14
C PRO A 67 20.01 8.01 5.76
N ILE A 68 19.05 8.02 6.68
CA ILE A 68 17.75 8.66 6.47
C ILE A 68 17.83 10.11 6.95
N VAL A 69 17.61 11.06 6.03
CA VAL A 69 17.59 12.50 6.35
C VAL A 69 16.18 12.90 6.80
N GLU A 70 15.93 12.94 8.11
CA GLU A 70 14.60 13.19 8.70
C GLU A 70 13.97 14.53 8.24
N ALA A 71 14.80 15.53 7.93
CA ALA A 71 14.37 16.86 7.49
C ALA A 71 13.65 16.85 6.13
N GLU A 72 13.96 15.90 5.25
CA GLU A 72 13.36 15.77 3.91
C GLU A 72 12.05 14.96 3.91
N LEU A 73 11.69 14.39 5.07
CA LEU A 73 10.53 13.54 5.21
C LEU A 73 9.28 14.34 5.55
N PRO A 74 8.11 13.92 5.01
CA PRO A 74 6.82 14.42 5.48
C PRO A 74 6.69 14.24 7.01
N GLU A 75 6.19 15.26 7.69
CA GLU A 75 6.07 15.31 9.16
C GLU A 75 5.49 14.01 9.76
N ARG A 76 4.43 13.49 9.15
CA ARG A 76 3.73 12.28 9.60
C ARG A 76 4.57 11.00 9.54
N CYS A 77 5.63 10.97 8.74
CA CYS A 77 6.48 9.80 8.55
C CYS A 77 7.74 9.82 9.44
N ARG A 78 8.05 10.95 10.09
CA ARG A 78 9.23 11.09 10.95
C ARG A 78 9.30 10.10 12.12
N PRO A 79 8.20 9.78 12.83
CA PRO A 79 8.25 8.76 13.89
C PRO A 79 8.69 7.39 13.37
N VAL A 80 8.23 7.01 12.18
CA VAL A 80 8.62 5.74 11.52
C VAL A 80 10.09 5.79 11.10
N ALA A 81 10.58 6.94 10.63
CA ALA A 81 11.96 7.12 10.22
C ALA A 81 12.96 6.91 11.36
N ARG A 82 12.65 7.36 12.58
CA ARG A 82 13.52 7.13 13.74
C ARG A 82 13.68 5.65 14.07
N LEU A 83 12.60 4.88 13.92
CA LEU A 83 12.59 3.44 14.12
C LEU A 83 13.34 2.69 13.00
N ALA A 84 13.44 3.28 11.80
CA ALA A 84 14.19 2.71 10.67
C ALA A 84 15.72 2.73 10.86
N SER A 85 16.19 3.43 11.88
CA SER A 85 17.59 3.45 12.34
C SER A 85 17.82 2.54 13.57
N ALA A 86 16.95 1.55 13.78
CA ALA A 86 17.09 0.61 14.89
C ALA A 86 18.42 -0.17 14.84
N PRO A 87 19.02 -0.52 15.99
CA PRO A 87 20.27 -1.29 16.03
C PRO A 87 20.15 -2.70 15.44
N SER A 88 18.95 -3.29 15.48
CA SER A 88 18.66 -4.57 14.87
C SER A 88 18.43 -4.39 13.37
N LEU A 89 19.27 -5.01 12.53
CA LEU A 89 19.13 -4.95 11.08
C LEU A 89 17.74 -5.40 10.61
N SER A 90 17.22 -6.50 11.18
CA SER A 90 15.90 -7.01 10.78
C SER A 90 14.77 -6.03 11.11
N GLN A 91 14.86 -5.36 12.27
CA GLN A 91 13.91 -4.33 12.68
C GLN A 91 14.03 -3.06 11.81
N ALA A 92 15.27 -2.63 11.52
CA ALA A 92 15.55 -1.49 10.68
C ALA A 92 14.97 -1.68 9.27
N LEU A 93 15.24 -2.82 8.65
CA LEU A 93 14.73 -3.16 7.31
C LEU A 93 13.20 -3.24 7.27
N SER A 94 12.57 -3.92 8.25
CA SER A 94 11.10 -4.00 8.33
C SER A 94 10.48 -2.61 8.48
N THR A 95 11.15 -1.71 9.23
CA THR A 95 10.68 -0.35 9.42
C THR A 95 10.94 0.53 8.18
N ARG A 96 11.99 0.28 7.40
CA ARG A 96 12.20 0.93 6.08
C ARG A 96 11.09 0.60 5.10
N ILE A 97 10.56 -0.63 5.10
CA ILE A 97 9.37 -0.98 4.30
C ILE A 97 8.17 -0.11 4.72
N ASN A 98 7.90 -0.02 6.02
CA ASN A 98 6.81 0.82 6.53
C ASN A 98 7.02 2.31 6.23
N LEU A 99 8.26 2.79 6.33
CA LEU A 99 8.63 4.17 6.01
C LEU A 99 8.40 4.46 4.53
N ALA A 100 8.81 3.56 3.63
CA ALA A 100 8.58 3.68 2.20
C ALA A 100 7.09 3.87 1.88
N ASN A 101 6.24 3.01 2.46
CA ASN A 101 4.79 3.11 2.30
C ASN A 101 4.25 4.46 2.83
N CYS A 102 4.70 4.90 4.02
CA CYS A 102 4.29 6.19 4.58
C CYS A 102 4.67 7.36 3.68
N ILE A 103 5.91 7.39 3.17
CA ILE A 103 6.41 8.46 2.29
C ILE A 103 5.59 8.49 1.00
N ALA A 104 5.39 7.34 0.36
CA ALA A 104 4.62 7.24 -0.87
C ALA A 104 3.19 7.77 -0.66
N GLU A 105 2.51 7.30 0.38
CA GLU A 105 1.15 7.75 0.69
C GLU A 105 1.12 9.26 0.99
N ALA A 106 2.09 9.77 1.76
CA ALA A 106 2.14 11.18 2.16
C ALA A 106 2.32 12.11 0.97
N ARG A 107 3.15 11.71 0.02
CA ARG A 107 3.45 12.49 -1.17
C ARG A 107 2.36 12.38 -2.22
N LEU A 108 1.74 11.21 -2.34
CA LEU A 108 0.66 11.00 -3.29
C LEU A 108 -0.68 11.59 -2.80
N GLN A 109 -0.97 11.63 -1.50
CA GLN A 109 -2.26 12.13 -0.98
C GLN A 109 -2.65 13.54 -1.47
N PRO A 110 -1.79 14.58 -1.41
CA PRO A 110 -2.17 15.92 -1.84
C PRO A 110 -2.33 16.05 -3.36
N LEU A 111 -1.78 15.11 -4.13
CA LEU A 111 -1.80 15.16 -5.58
C LEU A 111 -3.20 14.88 -6.11
N LYS A 112 -3.76 15.85 -6.84
CA LYS A 112 -4.97 15.66 -7.65
C LYS A 112 -4.53 15.15 -9.03
N PRO A 113 -4.68 13.85 -9.32
CA PRO A 113 -4.22 13.31 -10.58
C PRO A 113 -4.99 13.95 -11.74
N LEU A 114 -4.26 14.44 -12.73
CA LEU A 114 -4.80 14.83 -14.04
C LEU A 114 -4.57 13.67 -15.01
N ASP A 115 -5.48 13.45 -15.96
CA ASP A 115 -5.38 12.42 -16.99
C ASP A 115 -4.34 12.81 -18.08
N SER A 116 -3.08 12.98 -17.67
CA SER A 116 -1.96 13.45 -18.50
C SER A 116 -0.67 12.68 -18.25
N GLU A 117 0.20 12.62 -19.26
CA GLU A 117 1.53 12.02 -19.15
C GLU A 117 2.41 12.71 -18.09
N LEU A 118 2.31 14.04 -17.98
CA LEU A 118 3.04 14.80 -16.95
C LEU A 118 2.67 14.35 -15.54
N ALA A 119 1.39 14.05 -15.29
CA ALA A 119 0.97 13.52 -14.00
C ALA A 119 1.57 12.14 -13.72
N VAL A 120 1.72 11.27 -14.73
CA VAL A 120 2.40 9.97 -14.59
C VAL A 120 3.88 10.16 -14.18
N MET A 121 4.60 11.08 -14.83
CA MET A 121 5.98 11.40 -14.47
C MET A 121 6.11 12.00 -13.07
N GLU A 122 5.13 12.80 -12.64
CA GLU A 122 5.09 13.38 -11.29
C GLU A 122 4.89 12.28 -10.24
N PHE A 123 4.02 11.30 -10.49
CA PHE A 123 3.86 10.12 -9.62
C PHE A 123 5.19 9.36 -9.48
N ASP A 124 5.89 9.10 -10.58
CA ASP A 124 7.20 8.43 -10.56
C ASP A 124 8.23 9.23 -9.74
N THR A 125 8.28 10.55 -9.93
CA THR A 125 9.20 11.45 -9.20
C THR A 125 8.90 11.48 -7.70
N LEU A 126 7.62 11.58 -7.32
CA LEU A 126 7.21 11.68 -5.92
C LEU A 126 7.45 10.37 -5.16
N THR A 127 7.30 9.22 -5.82
CA THR A 127 7.45 7.90 -5.22
C THR A 127 8.86 7.34 -5.29
N ALA A 128 9.76 7.93 -6.08
CA ALA A 128 11.14 7.48 -6.22
C ALA A 128 11.86 7.22 -4.88
N PRO A 129 11.75 8.07 -3.83
CA PRO A 129 12.40 7.79 -2.56
C PRO A 129 11.83 6.57 -1.83
N ALA A 130 10.53 6.29 -1.97
CA ALA A 130 9.92 5.08 -1.41
C ALA A 130 10.46 3.83 -2.11
N PHE A 131 10.56 3.86 -3.44
CA PHE A 131 11.17 2.75 -4.19
C PHE A 131 12.65 2.54 -3.86
N GLY A 132 13.42 3.62 -3.62
CA GLY A 132 14.81 3.53 -3.17
C GLY A 132 14.94 2.76 -1.84
N LEU A 133 14.09 3.09 -0.85
CA LEU A 133 14.07 2.37 0.43
C LEU A 133 13.67 0.89 0.27
N LEU A 134 12.70 0.58 -0.60
CA LEU A 134 12.31 -0.80 -0.86
C LEU A 134 13.42 -1.60 -1.54
N GLU A 135 14.12 -0.99 -2.50
CA GLU A 135 15.26 -1.61 -3.19
C GLU A 135 16.42 -1.92 -2.23
N GLU A 136 16.75 -1.00 -1.31
CA GLU A 136 17.72 -1.25 -0.26
C GLU A 136 17.36 -2.48 0.59
N VAL A 137 16.07 -2.67 0.91
CA VAL A 137 15.62 -3.84 1.65
C VAL A 137 15.69 -5.11 0.80
N VAL A 138 15.40 -5.04 -0.50
CA VAL A 138 15.58 -6.19 -1.42
C VAL A 138 17.05 -6.60 -1.52
N VAL A 139 17.99 -5.65 -1.50
CA VAL A 139 19.42 -5.96 -1.55
C VAL A 139 19.93 -6.50 -0.21
N ALA A 140 19.63 -5.81 0.89
CA ALA A 140 20.21 -6.09 2.21
C ALA A 140 19.48 -7.15 3.03
N GLY A 141 18.20 -7.38 2.77
CA GLY A 141 17.34 -8.22 3.60
C GLY A 141 17.55 -9.72 3.41
N ASP A 142 17.11 -10.47 4.41
CA ASP A 142 16.96 -11.92 4.28
C ASP A 142 15.84 -12.28 3.27
N PRO A 143 15.74 -13.54 2.82
CA PRO A 143 14.75 -13.95 1.82
C PRO A 143 13.29 -13.61 2.17
N VAL A 144 12.92 -13.64 3.46
CA VAL A 144 11.57 -13.24 3.90
C VAL A 144 11.38 -11.75 3.69
N GLN A 145 12.33 -10.94 4.13
CA GLN A 145 12.29 -9.48 4.00
C GLN A 145 12.30 -9.03 2.54
N ARG A 146 13.08 -9.70 1.68
CA ARG A 146 13.09 -9.47 0.23
C ARG A 146 11.71 -9.66 -0.38
N ILE A 147 11.03 -10.77 -0.04
CA ILE A 147 9.66 -11.04 -0.52
C ILE A 147 8.68 -9.97 -0.05
N VAL A 148 8.76 -9.54 1.21
CA VAL A 148 7.88 -8.49 1.74
C VAL A 148 8.13 -7.14 1.05
N ALA A 149 9.39 -6.77 0.82
CA ALA A 149 9.74 -5.54 0.13
C ALA A 149 9.32 -5.55 -1.36
N LEU A 150 9.52 -6.67 -2.08
CA LEU A 150 9.05 -6.84 -3.45
C LEU A 150 7.52 -6.74 -3.53
N ARG A 151 6.80 -7.31 -2.56
CA ARG A 151 5.35 -7.20 -2.49
C ARG A 151 4.91 -5.75 -2.27
N ALA A 152 5.52 -5.05 -1.33
CA ALA A 152 5.23 -3.63 -1.09
C ALA A 152 5.50 -2.78 -2.36
N ARG A 153 6.57 -3.10 -3.11
CA ARG A 153 6.88 -2.46 -4.39
C ARG A 153 5.78 -2.69 -5.44
N ALA A 154 5.29 -3.93 -5.58
CA ALA A 154 4.20 -4.27 -6.49
C ALA A 154 2.87 -3.57 -6.09
N GLU A 155 2.56 -3.55 -4.80
CA GLU A 155 1.37 -2.86 -4.26
C GLU A 155 1.45 -1.34 -4.50
N LEU A 156 2.64 -0.74 -4.37
CA LEU A 156 2.84 0.68 -4.64
C LEU A 156 2.55 1.03 -6.11
N TYR A 157 3.14 0.32 -7.08
CA TYR A 157 2.82 0.53 -8.51
C TYR A 157 1.32 0.34 -8.81
N THR A 158 0.71 -0.69 -8.22
CA THR A 158 -0.74 -0.94 -8.37
C THR A 158 -1.55 0.24 -7.84
N SER A 159 -1.20 0.77 -6.66
CA SER A 159 -1.89 1.92 -6.06
C SER A 159 -1.75 3.19 -6.91
N MET A 160 -0.58 3.42 -7.52
CA MET A 160 -0.34 4.54 -8.42
C MET A 160 -1.25 4.44 -9.65
N GLN A 161 -1.34 3.25 -10.26
CA GLN A 161 -2.22 3.00 -11.40
C GLN A 161 -3.70 3.21 -11.05
N VAL A 162 -4.15 2.67 -9.92
CA VAL A 162 -5.54 2.86 -9.44
C VAL A 162 -5.85 4.34 -9.24
N LYS A 163 -4.96 5.08 -8.58
CA LYS A 163 -5.15 6.52 -8.32
C LYS A 163 -5.15 7.32 -9.62
N MET A 164 -4.32 6.95 -10.59
CA MET A 164 -4.30 7.58 -11.90
C MET A 164 -5.59 7.30 -12.69
N LEU A 165 -6.04 6.05 -12.75
CA LEU A 165 -7.31 5.68 -13.39
C LEU A 165 -8.54 6.33 -12.72
N ALA A 166 -8.46 6.62 -11.42
CA ALA A 166 -9.50 7.35 -10.69
C ALA A 166 -9.61 8.84 -11.08
N SER A 167 -8.63 9.40 -11.81
CA SER A 167 -8.74 10.76 -12.38
C SER A 167 -9.77 10.86 -13.50
N ILE A 168 -10.10 9.74 -14.14
CA ILE A 168 -11.06 9.70 -15.23
C ILE A 168 -12.47 9.87 -14.64
N PRO A 169 -13.24 10.89 -15.05
CA PRO A 169 -14.58 11.11 -14.55
C PRO A 169 -15.47 9.87 -14.73
N THR A 170 -16.26 9.55 -13.70
CA THR A 170 -17.28 8.51 -13.80
C THR A 170 -18.44 8.99 -14.68
N THR A 171 -18.90 8.13 -15.58
CA THR A 171 -20.11 8.40 -16.38
C THR A 171 -21.33 8.00 -15.58
N PRO A 172 -22.32 8.89 -15.37
CA PRO A 172 -23.54 8.55 -14.66
C PRO A 172 -24.34 7.48 -15.42
N ALA A 173 -25.20 6.75 -14.70
CA ALA A 173 -26.11 5.80 -15.32
C ALA A 173 -27.01 6.51 -16.34
N GLY A 174 -27.13 5.96 -17.56
CA GLY A 174 -27.90 6.57 -18.65
C GLY A 174 -27.17 7.67 -19.43
N ALA A 175 -25.87 7.89 -19.19
CA ALA A 175 -25.07 8.80 -20.02
C ALA A 175 -25.10 8.38 -21.50
N PRO A 176 -25.09 9.34 -22.45
CA PRO A 176 -25.02 9.05 -23.89
C PRO A 176 -23.84 8.15 -24.25
N ILE A 177 -23.98 7.37 -25.31
CA ILE A 177 -22.95 6.42 -25.78
C ILE A 177 -21.63 7.15 -26.05
N GLU A 178 -21.70 8.37 -26.59
CA GLU A 178 -20.53 9.20 -26.90
C GLU A 178 -19.73 9.55 -25.63
N ALA A 179 -20.40 9.79 -24.50
CA ALA A 179 -19.73 10.07 -23.23
C ALA A 179 -19.01 8.83 -22.68
N GLN A 180 -19.60 7.64 -22.87
CA GLN A 180 -18.97 6.37 -22.51
C GLN A 180 -17.76 6.09 -23.40
N GLN A 181 -17.89 6.28 -24.72
CA GLN A 181 -16.80 6.14 -25.68
C GLN A 181 -15.62 7.07 -25.35
N LEU A 182 -15.89 8.34 -25.04
CA LEU A 182 -14.84 9.29 -24.65
C LEU A 182 -14.11 8.83 -23.37
N ARG A 183 -14.86 8.33 -22.38
CA ARG A 183 -14.27 7.78 -21.15
C ARG A 183 -13.35 6.59 -21.46
N ASP A 184 -13.78 5.68 -22.31
CA ASP A 184 -13.01 4.48 -22.65
C ASP A 184 -11.77 4.80 -23.50
N GLN A 185 -11.86 5.79 -24.39
CA GLN A 185 -10.70 6.33 -25.10
C GLN A 185 -9.66 6.91 -24.14
N ARG A 186 -10.08 7.76 -23.19
CA ARG A 186 -9.18 8.32 -22.16
C ARG A 186 -8.54 7.22 -21.32
N ARG A 187 -9.33 6.22 -20.91
CA ARG A 187 -8.83 5.05 -20.18
C ARG A 187 -7.76 4.31 -20.98
N THR A 188 -7.98 4.09 -22.27
CA THR A 188 -7.03 3.40 -23.16
C THR A 188 -5.71 4.14 -23.25
N VAL A 189 -5.74 5.47 -23.44
CA VAL A 189 -4.55 6.32 -23.46
C VAL A 189 -3.79 6.25 -22.13
N LEU A 190 -4.50 6.39 -21.01
CA LEU A 190 -3.91 6.37 -19.68
C LEU A 190 -3.31 5.00 -19.32
N LEU A 191 -3.91 3.90 -19.76
CA LEU A 191 -3.34 2.56 -19.65
C LEU A 191 -2.06 2.42 -20.48
N GLY A 192 -1.99 3.08 -21.65
CA GLY A 192 -0.76 3.16 -22.44
C GLY A 192 0.38 3.83 -21.69
N TRP A 193 0.11 4.98 -21.05
CA TRP A 193 1.11 5.71 -20.26
C TRP A 193 1.51 5.01 -18.96
N THR A 194 0.60 4.25 -18.35
CA THR A 194 0.87 3.54 -17.09
C THR A 194 1.31 2.08 -17.28
N ARG A 195 1.57 1.66 -18.54
CA ARG A 195 1.97 0.29 -18.86
C ARG A 195 3.26 -0.14 -18.15
N HIS A 196 4.22 0.77 -17.99
CA HIS A 196 5.47 0.45 -17.28
C HIS A 196 5.22 0.10 -15.82
N TRP A 197 4.24 0.70 -15.15
CA TRP A 197 3.88 0.32 -13.77
C TRP A 197 3.37 -1.12 -13.67
N ASP A 198 2.58 -1.56 -14.64
CA ASP A 198 2.07 -2.93 -14.72
C ASP A 198 3.21 -3.93 -15.02
N GLU A 199 4.12 -3.58 -15.93
CA GLU A 199 5.34 -4.37 -16.19
C GLU A 199 6.22 -4.51 -14.93
N ARG A 200 6.45 -3.43 -14.19
CA ARG A 200 7.22 -3.44 -12.94
C ARG A 200 6.51 -4.20 -11.81
N THR A 201 5.18 -4.15 -11.78
CA THR A 201 4.36 -4.93 -10.85
C THR A 201 4.55 -6.43 -11.13
N ARG A 202 4.45 -6.85 -12.39
CA ARG A 202 4.73 -8.24 -12.79
C ARG A 202 6.16 -8.65 -12.48
N GLU A 203 7.14 -7.81 -12.79
CA GLU A 203 8.56 -8.07 -12.51
C GLU A 203 8.78 -8.38 -11.02
N ALA A 204 8.22 -7.56 -10.12
CA ALA A 204 8.33 -7.77 -8.68
C ALA A 204 7.67 -9.08 -8.22
N TYR A 205 6.48 -9.42 -8.75
CA TYR A 205 5.84 -10.71 -8.44
C TYR A 205 6.60 -11.90 -9.00
N THR A 206 7.17 -11.82 -10.20
CA THR A 206 8.05 -12.87 -10.74
C THR A 206 9.25 -13.09 -9.83
N GLN A 207 9.88 -12.02 -9.32
CA GLN A 207 11.00 -12.15 -8.38
C GLN A 207 10.60 -12.85 -7.07
N ILE A 208 9.39 -12.60 -6.55
CA ILE A 208 8.86 -13.32 -5.37
C ILE A 208 8.78 -14.83 -5.64
N LEU A 209 8.24 -15.23 -6.80
CA LEU A 209 8.13 -16.64 -7.19
C LEU A 209 9.51 -17.29 -7.33
N GLU A 210 10.47 -16.57 -7.90
CA GLU A 210 11.85 -17.06 -8.05
C GLU A 210 12.56 -17.25 -6.70
N ILE A 211 12.35 -16.36 -5.71
CA ILE A 211 12.87 -16.55 -4.36
C ILE A 211 12.22 -17.78 -3.70
N ALA A 212 10.89 -17.87 -3.74
CA ALA A 212 10.15 -18.99 -3.14
C ALA A 212 10.51 -20.34 -3.75
N LYS A 213 10.79 -20.38 -5.06
CA LYS A 213 11.26 -21.58 -5.77
C LYS A 213 12.65 -22.01 -5.30
N ARG A 214 13.57 -21.07 -5.09
CA ARG A 214 14.92 -21.37 -4.57
C ARG A 214 14.89 -21.82 -3.11
N GLU A 215 13.94 -21.32 -2.33
CA GLU A 215 13.84 -21.55 -0.89
C GLU A 215 12.43 -21.98 -0.46
N PRO A 216 12.01 -23.23 -0.76
CA PRO A 216 10.63 -23.67 -0.57
C PRO A 216 10.18 -23.67 0.90
N LYS A 217 11.11 -23.80 1.85
CA LYS A 217 10.83 -23.75 3.29
C LYS A 217 10.23 -22.41 3.73
N LEU A 218 10.48 -21.32 2.99
CA LEU A 218 9.92 -20.00 3.32
C LEU A 218 8.38 -19.99 3.28
N ILE A 219 7.75 -20.88 2.53
CA ILE A 219 6.28 -20.98 2.40
C ILE A 219 5.60 -21.40 3.71
N GLU A 220 6.36 -21.98 4.65
CA GLU A 220 5.87 -22.25 6.00
C GLU A 220 5.49 -20.95 6.72
N ASN A 221 6.17 -19.83 6.44
CA ASN A 221 5.82 -18.51 6.94
C ASN A 221 4.52 -18.01 6.27
N PRO A 222 3.47 -17.67 7.04
CA PRO A 222 2.17 -17.26 6.50
C PRO A 222 2.25 -15.97 5.66
N LEU A 223 3.16 -15.04 5.98
CA LEU A 223 3.35 -13.82 5.20
C LEU A 223 3.89 -14.12 3.81
N VAL A 224 4.92 -14.98 3.73
CA VAL A 224 5.51 -15.43 2.47
C VAL A 224 4.48 -16.22 1.66
N ARG A 225 3.78 -17.16 2.28
CA ARG A 225 2.73 -17.95 1.63
C ARG A 225 1.67 -17.08 0.97
N ASN A 226 1.22 -16.04 1.66
CA ASN A 226 0.23 -15.10 1.11
C ASN A 226 0.80 -14.28 -0.05
N ALA A 227 2.06 -13.83 0.05
CA ALA A 227 2.73 -13.10 -1.02
C ALA A 227 2.93 -13.97 -2.27
N VAL A 228 3.37 -15.23 -2.11
CA VAL A 228 3.54 -16.20 -3.21
C VAL A 228 2.21 -16.48 -3.90
N ARG A 229 1.14 -16.74 -3.15
CA ARG A 229 -0.18 -16.99 -3.74
C ARG A 229 -0.71 -15.80 -4.54
N GLU A 230 -0.50 -14.58 -4.06
CA GLU A 230 -0.86 -13.38 -4.84
C GLU A 230 0.01 -13.26 -6.09
N ALA A 231 1.33 -13.48 -5.97
CA ALA A 231 2.23 -13.46 -7.12
C ALA A 231 1.84 -14.48 -8.20
N GLU A 232 1.47 -15.71 -7.81
CA GLU A 232 0.97 -16.75 -8.72
C GLU A 232 -0.28 -16.26 -9.47
N ARG A 233 -1.25 -15.67 -8.77
CA ARG A 233 -2.46 -15.12 -9.40
C ARG A 233 -2.16 -13.99 -10.39
N ARG A 234 -1.17 -13.15 -10.07
CA ARG A 234 -0.85 -11.94 -10.84
C ARG A 234 0.04 -12.21 -12.06
N VAL A 235 0.89 -13.24 -11.99
CA VAL A 235 1.81 -13.62 -13.07
C VAL A 235 1.15 -14.60 -14.05
N GLN A 236 0.17 -15.38 -13.61
CA GLN A 236 -0.56 -16.25 -14.54
C GLN A 236 -1.18 -15.42 -15.66
N PRO A 237 -0.97 -15.79 -16.94
CA PRO A 237 -1.64 -15.14 -18.04
C PRO A 237 -3.13 -15.25 -17.77
N SER A 238 -3.85 -14.13 -17.85
CA SER A 238 -5.31 -14.15 -17.81
C SER A 238 -5.76 -15.03 -18.97
N VAL A 239 -6.09 -16.29 -18.65
CA VAL A 239 -6.64 -17.23 -19.61
C VAL A 239 -7.91 -16.58 -20.10
N SER A 240 -7.85 -15.96 -21.29
CA SER A 240 -9.00 -15.33 -21.89
C SER A 240 -10.05 -16.41 -22.04
N MET A 241 -11.09 -16.37 -21.21
CA MET A 241 -12.33 -17.08 -21.47
C MET A 241 -12.84 -16.53 -22.80
N ARG A 242 -12.58 -17.30 -23.86
CA ARG A 242 -13.17 -17.10 -25.18
C ARG A 242 -14.60 -17.62 -25.17
#